data_AF-A0A7S2CAD4-F1
#
_entry.id   AF-A0A7S2CAD4-F1
#
_cell.length_a   1.000
_cell.length_b   1.000
_cell.length_c   1.000
_cell.angle_alpha   90.00
_cell.angle_beta   90.00
_cell.angle_gamma   90.00
#
_symmetry.space_group_name_H-M   'P 1'
#
loop_
_entity.id
_entity.type
_entity.pdbx_description
1 polymer ?
#
loop_
_entity_poly.entity_id
_entity_poly.type
_entity_poly.pdbx_seq_one_letter_code
_entity_poly.pdbx_strand_id
1 'polypeptide(L)'
;MRGLFYLPELLLCGLLCLARADVIGDGRSSVASTDEFFTTMDTDADGQVEEFEIREAVAAFGSDGGATKVEDIESTVEDIMSRMDSNTDGLLSDEEIETYSKRIGAVLTVSAVAEWVIHGLQLPEEVGELFRSNSVTGYDFAELVEDDGAALGHDIGITRVVHRKKVLRAMKMLMTGVGNVPTTPSPFIPTIVPGSCETMELQWGRSQGRGFNVHKYRVFRRTVESV
;
A
#
# COMPACT_ATOMS: atom_id res chain seq x y z
N MET A 1 -27.76 -63.80 23.16
CA MET A 1 -26.55 -63.90 22.33
C MET A 1 -25.72 -62.65 22.56
N ARG A 2 -24.44 -62.83 22.90
CA ARG A 2 -23.44 -61.75 23.06
C ARG A 2 -22.99 -61.28 21.68
N GLY A 3 -22.76 -59.97 21.54
CA GLY A 3 -22.06 -59.37 20.40
C GLY A 3 -21.38 -58.08 20.85
N LEU A 4 -20.08 -58.17 21.15
CA LEU A 4 -19.14 -57.05 21.25
C LEU A 4 -18.84 -56.54 19.83
N PHE A 5 -18.85 -55.23 19.58
CA PHE A 5 -17.96 -54.54 18.61
C PHE A 5 -17.85 -53.06 19.05
N TYR A 6 -16.74 -52.69 19.69
CA TYR A 6 -15.60 -51.93 19.12
C TYR A 6 -15.93 -50.48 18.74
N LEU A 7 -15.56 -49.56 19.64
CA LEU A 7 -15.30 -48.14 19.32
C LEU A 7 -13.91 -48.06 18.66
N PRO A 8 -13.75 -47.46 17.47
CA PRO A 8 -12.49 -46.87 17.09
C PRO A 8 -12.51 -45.37 17.35
N GLU A 9 -11.50 -44.92 18.09
CA GLU A 9 -10.96 -43.58 18.03
C GLU A 9 -10.85 -43.12 16.57
N LEU A 10 -11.42 -41.95 16.25
CA LEU A 10 -11.02 -41.05 15.16
C LEU A 10 -12.05 -39.93 15.08
N LEU A 11 -11.77 -38.81 15.73
CA LEU A 11 -11.62 -37.51 15.06
C LEU A 11 -11.24 -36.47 16.11
N LEU A 12 -9.99 -36.57 16.54
CA LEU A 12 -9.25 -35.45 17.13
C LEU A 12 -8.82 -34.51 15.98
N CYS A 13 -9.78 -34.08 15.16
CA CYS A 13 -9.60 -33.16 14.03
C CYS A 13 -10.63 -32.03 14.15
N GLY A 14 -10.64 -31.38 15.31
CA GLY A 14 -11.57 -30.30 15.63
C GLY A 14 -10.92 -29.14 16.37
N LEU A 15 -9.59 -29.02 16.32
CA LEU A 15 -8.86 -28.03 17.12
C LEU A 15 -7.75 -27.26 16.40
N LEU A 16 -7.50 -27.49 15.10
CA LEU A 16 -6.47 -26.76 14.36
C LEU A 16 -6.96 -26.48 12.93
N CYS A 17 -7.78 -25.43 12.79
CA CYS A 17 -7.85 -24.53 11.63
C CYS A 17 -8.97 -23.51 11.86
N LEU A 18 -8.91 -22.76 12.96
CA LEU A 18 -9.44 -21.39 12.95
C LEU A 18 -8.35 -20.52 12.30
N ALA A 19 -8.09 -20.73 11.01
CA ALA A 19 -7.46 -19.69 10.22
C ALA A 19 -8.47 -18.54 10.19
N ARG A 20 -8.08 -17.43 10.80
CA ARG A 20 -8.86 -16.21 10.89
C ARG A 20 -9.14 -15.78 9.46
N ALA A 21 -10.41 -15.73 9.06
CA ALA A 21 -10.77 -15.03 7.84
C ALA A 21 -10.63 -13.55 8.19
N ASP A 22 -9.45 -12.98 7.94
CA ASP A 22 -9.29 -11.54 7.98
C ASP A 22 -10.17 -10.96 6.87
N VAL A 23 -11.05 -10.03 7.25
CA VAL A 23 -12.13 -9.54 6.39
C VAL A 23 -11.73 -8.17 5.88
N ILE A 24 -11.42 -8.11 4.59
CA ILE A 24 -11.18 -6.85 3.89
C ILE A 24 -12.35 -5.88 4.13
N GLY A 25 -12.01 -4.66 4.56
CA GLY A 25 -12.94 -3.56 4.77
C GLY A 25 -13.53 -3.50 6.19
N ASP A 26 -12.98 -4.25 7.15
CA ASP A 26 -13.42 -4.18 8.55
C ASP A 26 -12.85 -2.96 9.31
N GLY A 27 -11.93 -2.23 8.67
CA GLY A 27 -11.29 -1.02 9.19
C GLY A 27 -10.25 -1.29 10.28
N ARG A 28 -9.67 -2.50 10.32
CA ARG A 28 -8.65 -2.91 11.29
C ARG A 28 -7.47 -3.52 10.55
N SER A 29 -6.27 -3.37 11.12
CA SER A 29 -5.07 -4.03 10.58
C SER A 29 -4.95 -5.41 11.17
N SER A 30 -4.74 -6.42 10.32
CA SER A 30 -4.21 -7.70 10.76
C SER A 30 -2.73 -7.55 11.13
N VAL A 31 -2.44 -7.75 12.42
CA VAL A 31 -1.05 -7.82 12.91
C VAL A 31 -0.36 -9.02 12.25
N ALA A 32 -1.05 -10.16 12.13
CA ALA A 32 -0.50 -11.35 11.48
C ALA A 32 -0.11 -11.09 10.03
N SER A 33 -0.95 -10.40 9.26
CA SER A 33 -0.63 -10.03 7.86
C SER A 33 0.52 -9.04 7.75
N THR A 34 0.62 -8.13 8.73
CA THR A 34 1.74 -7.18 8.78
C THR A 34 3.03 -7.94 9.05
N ASP A 35 3.04 -8.79 10.08
CA ASP A 35 4.17 -9.64 10.44
C ASP A 35 4.57 -10.54 9.28
N GLU A 36 3.61 -11.17 8.59
CA GLU A 36 3.87 -12.02 7.42
C GLU A 36 4.55 -11.23 6.30
N PHE A 37 4.05 -10.03 5.98
CA PHE A 37 4.67 -9.19 4.95
C PHE A 37 6.12 -8.85 5.28
N PHE A 38 6.44 -8.45 6.52
CA PHE A 38 7.81 -8.12 6.90
C PHE A 38 8.70 -9.35 7.07
N THR A 39 8.14 -10.50 7.46
CA THR A 39 8.84 -11.79 7.45
C THR A 39 9.26 -12.18 6.02
N THR A 40 8.55 -11.73 4.98
CA THR A 40 9.02 -11.95 3.60
C THR A 40 10.23 -11.11 3.20
N MET A 41 10.58 -10.08 4.00
CA MET A 41 11.77 -9.27 3.81
C MET A 41 12.93 -9.77 4.66
N ASP A 42 12.66 -10.14 5.91
CA ASP A 42 13.58 -10.81 6.84
C ASP A 42 13.98 -12.19 6.27
N THR A 43 15.06 -12.19 5.49
CA THR A 43 15.50 -13.31 4.67
C THR A 43 16.27 -14.34 5.49
N ASP A 44 16.94 -13.90 6.56
CA ASP A 44 17.66 -14.80 7.47
C ASP A 44 16.86 -15.21 8.72
N ALA A 45 15.67 -14.63 8.90
CA ALA A 45 14.69 -14.93 9.93
C ALA A 45 15.20 -14.66 11.35
N ASP A 46 15.99 -13.59 11.53
CA ASP A 46 16.51 -13.18 12.83
C ASP A 46 15.53 -12.31 13.64
N GLY A 47 14.41 -11.90 13.02
CA GLY A 47 13.35 -11.10 13.60
C GLY A 47 13.58 -9.59 13.50
N GLN A 48 14.56 -9.14 12.71
CA GLN A 48 14.83 -7.75 12.44
C GLN A 48 15.03 -7.55 10.93
N VAL A 49 14.56 -6.44 10.39
CA VAL A 49 14.77 -6.16 8.96
C VAL A 49 15.95 -5.21 8.78
N GLU A 50 16.99 -5.68 8.11
CA GLU A 50 18.24 -4.95 7.94
C GLU A 50 18.31 -4.18 6.61
N GLU A 51 19.24 -3.24 6.51
CA GLU A 51 19.42 -2.41 5.31
C GLU A 51 19.60 -3.24 4.02
N PHE A 52 20.31 -4.38 4.08
CA PHE A 52 20.52 -5.22 2.91
C PHE A 52 19.25 -5.95 2.47
N GLU A 53 18.40 -6.36 3.40
CA GLU A 53 17.13 -7.03 3.15
C GLU A 53 16.12 -6.07 2.53
N ILE A 54 16.07 -4.83 3.04
CA ILE A 54 15.30 -3.74 2.45
C ILE A 54 15.76 -3.50 1.01
N ARG A 55 17.08 -3.48 0.77
CA ARG A 55 17.65 -3.29 -0.57
C ARG A 55 17.20 -4.40 -1.52
N GLU A 56 17.21 -5.65 -1.09
CA GLU A 56 16.73 -6.78 -1.89
C GLU A 56 15.23 -6.71 -2.18
N ALA A 57 14.41 -6.40 -1.16
CA ALA A 57 12.97 -6.22 -1.31
C ALA A 57 12.64 -5.07 -2.29
N VAL A 58 13.31 -3.92 -2.17
CA VAL A 58 13.14 -2.77 -3.06
C VAL A 58 13.56 -3.10 -4.50
N ALA A 59 14.64 -3.85 -4.68
CA ALA A 59 15.07 -4.33 -5.99
C ALA A 59 14.03 -5.28 -6.62
N ALA A 60 13.42 -6.16 -5.82
CA ALA A 60 12.37 -7.06 -6.26
C ALA A 60 11.13 -6.28 -6.75
N PHE A 61 10.72 -5.20 -6.07
CA PHE A 61 9.61 -4.35 -6.51
C PHE A 61 9.83 -3.73 -7.90
N GLY A 62 11.08 -3.49 -8.29
CA GLY A 62 11.46 -2.93 -9.59
C GLY A 62 11.50 -3.94 -10.74
N SER A 63 11.57 -5.24 -10.41
CA SER A 63 11.84 -6.32 -11.37
C SER A 63 10.57 -6.85 -12.08
N ASP A 64 9.39 -6.56 -11.54
CA ASP A 64 8.13 -7.22 -11.91
C ASP A 64 7.39 -6.61 -13.13
N GLY A 65 8.14 -6.07 -14.11
CA GLY A 65 7.63 -5.75 -15.45
C GLY A 65 6.82 -4.46 -15.62
N GLY A 66 6.77 -3.58 -14.61
CA GLY A 66 6.14 -2.25 -14.71
C GLY A 66 7.08 -1.15 -15.22
N ALA A 67 6.57 -0.18 -15.98
CA ALA A 67 7.31 0.92 -16.63
C ALA A 67 7.97 1.95 -15.69
N THR A 68 8.18 1.63 -14.41
CA THR A 68 8.75 2.54 -13.42
C THR A 68 9.81 1.78 -12.65
N LYS A 69 11.07 2.20 -12.73
CA LYS A 69 12.17 1.60 -11.96
C LYS A 69 12.39 2.41 -10.69
N VAL A 70 12.81 1.76 -9.62
CA VAL A 70 13.46 2.49 -8.53
C VAL A 70 14.82 2.91 -9.08
N GLU A 71 14.96 4.20 -9.38
CA GLU A 71 16.14 4.73 -10.09
C GLU A 71 17.37 4.80 -9.17
N ASP A 72 17.14 4.95 -7.87
CA ASP A 72 18.18 5.07 -6.85
C ASP A 72 17.78 4.23 -5.64
N ILE A 73 18.27 2.99 -5.60
CA ILE A 73 17.95 2.03 -4.54
C ILE A 73 18.52 2.50 -3.21
N GLU A 74 19.75 3.00 -3.19
CA GLU A 74 20.42 3.49 -1.97
C GLU A 74 19.66 4.65 -1.34
N SER A 75 19.34 5.68 -2.13
CA SER A 75 18.53 6.80 -1.64
C SER A 75 17.13 6.35 -1.19
N THR A 76 16.59 5.27 -1.77
CA THR A 76 15.29 4.73 -1.36
C THR A 76 15.39 4.00 -0.02
N VAL A 77 16.47 3.26 0.20
CA VAL A 77 16.74 2.56 1.46
C VAL A 77 16.94 3.56 2.60
N GLU A 78 17.74 4.61 2.39
CA GLU A 78 17.89 5.73 3.34
C GLU A 78 16.53 6.37 3.69
N ASP A 79 15.69 6.57 2.68
CA ASP A 79 14.34 7.11 2.79
C ASP A 79 13.41 6.19 3.61
N ILE A 80 13.59 4.87 3.55
CA ILE A 80 12.83 3.89 4.34
C ILE A 80 13.29 3.94 5.79
N MET A 81 14.61 3.80 6.01
CA MET A 81 15.20 3.82 7.35
C MET A 81 14.82 5.10 8.11
N SER A 82 15.00 6.27 7.48
CA SER A 82 14.64 7.55 8.12
C SER A 82 13.15 7.71 8.48
N ARG A 83 12.25 6.89 7.91
CA ARG A 83 10.80 6.92 8.21
C ARG A 83 10.35 5.89 9.23
N MET A 84 11.15 4.85 9.48
CA MET A 84 10.78 3.67 10.27
C MET A 84 11.74 3.45 11.44
N ASP A 85 13.06 3.42 11.18
CA ASP A 85 14.13 3.26 12.18
C ASP A 85 14.16 4.51 13.07
N SER A 86 13.46 4.42 14.20
CA SER A 86 13.21 5.54 15.10
C SER A 86 14.29 5.64 16.18
N ASN A 87 14.91 4.52 16.52
CA ASN A 87 15.99 4.48 17.51
C ASN A 87 17.40 4.67 16.87
N THR A 88 17.46 4.66 15.53
CA THR A 88 18.65 4.87 14.69
C THR A 88 19.74 3.80 14.90
N ASP A 89 19.34 2.56 15.17
CA ASP A 89 20.26 1.43 15.35
C ASP A 89 20.60 0.70 14.05
N GLY A 90 19.94 1.06 12.93
CA GLY A 90 20.17 0.47 11.62
C GLY A 90 19.37 -0.80 11.36
N LEU A 91 18.45 -1.17 12.25
CA LEU A 91 17.60 -2.35 12.20
C LEU A 91 16.13 -1.91 12.31
N LEU A 92 15.22 -2.60 11.63
CA LEU A 92 13.79 -2.38 11.82
C LEU A 92 13.21 -3.47 12.71
N SER A 93 12.85 -3.08 13.92
CA SER A 93 12.16 -3.95 14.88
C SER A 93 10.66 -4.07 14.60
N ASP A 94 10.03 -5.13 15.11
CA ASP A 94 8.58 -5.33 15.08
C ASP A 94 7.79 -4.10 15.58
N GLU A 95 8.29 -3.45 16.63
CA GLU A 95 7.63 -2.27 17.22
C GLU A 95 7.63 -1.06 16.26
N GLU A 96 8.73 -0.84 15.55
CA GLU A 96 8.87 0.23 14.56
C GLU A 96 8.00 -0.03 13.33
N ILE A 97 7.96 -1.29 12.88
CA ILE A 97 7.09 -1.78 11.81
C ILE A 97 5.61 -1.58 12.15
N GLU A 98 5.20 -2.00 13.35
CA GLU A 98 3.81 -1.88 13.79
C GLU A 98 3.40 -0.40 13.93
N THR A 99 4.29 0.43 14.48
CA THR A 99 4.10 1.87 14.60
C THR A 99 3.94 2.52 13.22
N TYR A 100 4.79 2.17 12.27
CA TYR A 100 4.71 2.65 10.89
C TYR A 100 3.40 2.24 10.22
N SER A 101 3.02 0.96 10.31
CA SER A 101 1.83 0.39 9.69
C SER A 101 0.54 1.03 10.22
N LYS A 102 0.46 1.24 11.55
CA LYS A 102 -0.64 1.97 12.19
C LYS A 102 -0.76 3.41 11.67
N ARG A 103 0.37 4.10 11.45
CA ARG A 103 0.39 5.47 10.91
C ARG A 103 -0.16 5.52 9.49
N ILE A 104 0.27 4.60 8.61
CA ILE A 104 -0.23 4.53 7.23
C ILE A 104 -1.73 4.21 7.21
N GLY A 105 -2.16 3.21 7.98
CA GLY A 105 -3.56 2.81 8.11
C GLY A 105 -4.46 3.96 8.55
N ALA A 106 -4.03 4.75 9.54
CA ALA A 106 -4.79 5.89 10.06
C ALA A 106 -4.97 7.04 9.05
N VAL A 107 -4.04 7.21 8.10
CA VAL A 107 -4.08 8.29 7.10
C VAL A 107 -4.95 7.91 5.89
N LEU A 108 -4.94 6.64 5.50
CA LEU A 108 -5.60 6.14 4.30
C LEU A 108 -7.04 5.70 4.58
N THR A 109 -7.95 6.66 4.66
CA THR A 109 -9.40 6.39 4.70
C THR A 109 -9.92 5.75 3.40
N VAL A 110 -11.15 5.22 3.43
CA VAL A 110 -11.82 4.65 2.23
C VAL A 110 -11.78 5.58 1.02
N SER A 111 -12.15 6.84 1.21
CA SER A 111 -12.11 7.83 0.12
C SER A 111 -10.67 8.11 -0.33
N ALA A 112 -9.71 8.16 0.60
CA ALA A 112 -8.31 8.40 0.27
C ALA A 112 -7.71 7.26 -0.56
N VAL A 113 -8.00 6.00 -0.22
CA VAL A 113 -7.56 4.83 -1.00
C VAL A 113 -8.16 4.85 -2.40
N ALA A 114 -9.48 5.05 -2.53
CA ALA A 114 -10.13 5.11 -3.84
C ALA A 114 -9.57 6.24 -4.72
N GLU A 115 -9.42 7.45 -4.16
CA GLU A 115 -8.84 8.60 -4.88
C GLU A 115 -7.36 8.37 -5.24
N TRP A 116 -6.60 7.71 -4.37
CA TRP A 116 -5.22 7.34 -4.64
C TRP A 116 -5.11 6.34 -5.80
N VAL A 117 -5.97 5.32 -5.84
CA VAL A 117 -6.03 4.36 -6.96
C VAL A 117 -6.33 5.07 -8.28
N ILE A 118 -7.30 5.98 -8.29
CA ILE A 118 -7.71 6.69 -9.52
C ILE A 118 -6.64 7.70 -9.93
N HIS A 119 -6.24 8.59 -9.02
CA HIS A 119 -5.42 9.76 -9.36
C HIS A 119 -3.93 9.53 -9.14
N GLY A 120 -3.55 8.81 -8.09
CA GLY A 120 -2.16 8.45 -7.85
C GLY A 120 -1.69 7.40 -8.85
N LEU A 121 -2.44 6.30 -8.98
CA LEU A 121 -2.09 5.21 -9.88
C LEU A 121 -2.62 5.39 -11.30
N GLN A 122 -3.43 6.42 -11.59
CA GLN A 122 -3.96 6.67 -12.94
C GLN A 122 -4.71 5.45 -13.50
N LEU A 123 -5.49 4.81 -12.64
CA LEU A 123 -6.36 3.70 -13.03
C LEU A 123 -7.78 4.21 -13.33
N PRO A 124 -8.57 3.48 -14.12
CA PRO A 124 -9.96 3.85 -14.40
C PRO A 124 -10.77 4.02 -13.11
N GLU A 125 -11.75 4.93 -13.13
CA GLU A 125 -12.62 5.26 -12.00
C GLU A 125 -13.29 4.02 -11.40
N GLU A 126 -13.75 3.11 -12.27
CA GLU A 126 -14.33 1.82 -11.88
C GLU A 126 -13.43 0.99 -10.96
N VAL A 127 -12.09 1.08 -11.09
CA VAL A 127 -11.16 0.35 -10.22
C VAL A 127 -11.12 0.98 -8.83
N GLY A 128 -11.13 2.31 -8.73
CA GLY A 128 -11.19 3.00 -7.44
C GLY A 128 -12.50 2.77 -6.70
N GLU A 129 -13.61 2.67 -7.44
CA GLU A 129 -14.92 2.37 -6.84
C GLU A 129 -15.00 0.95 -6.27
N LEU A 130 -14.22 -0.02 -6.76
CA LEU A 130 -14.11 -1.34 -6.12
C LEU A 130 -13.58 -1.21 -4.69
N PHE A 131 -12.55 -0.40 -4.46
CA PHE A 131 -12.01 -0.13 -3.12
C PHE A 131 -13.03 0.54 -2.22
N ARG A 132 -13.77 1.52 -2.76
CA ARG A 132 -14.83 2.22 -2.03
C ARG A 132 -15.95 1.27 -1.63
N SER A 133 -16.40 0.43 -2.55
CA SER A 133 -17.51 -0.50 -2.34
C SER A 133 -17.19 -1.60 -1.32
N ASN A 134 -15.91 -1.99 -1.22
CA ASN A 134 -15.40 -2.94 -0.25
C ASN A 134 -14.87 -2.26 1.03
N SER A 135 -15.12 -0.96 1.22
CA SER A 135 -14.69 -0.19 2.41
C SER A 135 -13.19 -0.29 2.72
N VAL A 136 -12.34 -0.44 1.70
CA VAL A 136 -10.90 -0.62 1.88
C VAL A 136 -10.25 0.65 2.41
N THR A 137 -9.49 0.50 3.48
CA THR A 137 -8.64 1.51 4.11
C THR A 137 -7.17 1.11 3.99
N GLY A 138 -6.26 1.92 4.54
CA GLY A 138 -4.84 1.54 4.64
C GLY A 138 -4.58 0.40 5.60
N TYR A 139 -5.53 0.07 6.49
CA TYR A 139 -5.38 -1.05 7.42
C TYR A 139 -5.42 -2.41 6.73
N ASP A 140 -6.14 -2.49 5.61
CA ASP A 140 -6.31 -3.71 4.83
C ASP A 140 -5.13 -4.02 3.90
N PHE A 141 -4.12 -3.13 3.84
CA PHE A 141 -3.06 -3.25 2.84
C PHE A 141 -2.21 -4.49 3.06
N ALA A 142 -1.95 -4.88 4.32
CA ALA A 142 -1.19 -6.08 4.64
C ALA A 142 -1.89 -7.34 4.09
N GLU A 143 -3.17 -7.50 4.37
CA GLU A 143 -4.01 -8.59 3.85
C GLU A 143 -4.10 -8.57 2.31
N LEU A 144 -4.14 -7.38 1.70
CA LEU A 144 -4.23 -7.23 0.25
C LEU A 144 -2.92 -7.51 -0.51
N VAL A 145 -1.76 -7.52 0.17
CA VAL A 145 -0.47 -7.84 -0.47
C VAL A 145 -0.04 -9.30 -0.31
N GLU A 146 -0.66 -10.03 0.61
CA GLU A 146 -0.49 -11.48 0.79
C GLU A 146 -0.79 -12.26 -0.50
N ASP A 147 -0.22 -13.46 -0.62
CA ASP A 147 -0.44 -14.38 -1.73
C ASP A 147 -0.34 -13.73 -3.12
N ASP A 148 0.66 -12.84 -3.30
CA ASP A 148 0.85 -12.04 -4.52
C ASP A 148 -0.40 -11.22 -4.92
N GLY A 149 -1.11 -10.71 -3.93
CA GLY A 149 -2.32 -9.92 -4.09
C GLY A 149 -3.52 -10.71 -4.58
N ALA A 150 -3.65 -11.98 -4.17
CA ALA A 150 -4.78 -12.83 -4.55
C ALA A 150 -6.15 -12.18 -4.24
N ALA A 151 -6.26 -11.55 -3.05
CA ALA A 151 -7.46 -10.84 -2.59
C ALA A 151 -7.87 -9.68 -3.50
N LEU A 152 -6.93 -9.03 -4.21
CA LEU A 152 -7.24 -7.98 -5.19
C LEU A 152 -8.10 -8.52 -6.35
N GLY A 153 -7.96 -9.80 -6.69
CA GLY A 153 -8.76 -10.45 -7.72
C GLY A 153 -10.07 -11.01 -7.19
N HIS A 154 -10.00 -11.81 -6.12
CA HIS A 154 -11.14 -12.57 -5.60
C HIS A 154 -12.10 -11.71 -4.78
N ASP A 155 -11.59 -10.88 -3.87
CA ASP A 155 -12.41 -10.13 -2.91
C ASP A 155 -12.71 -8.72 -3.41
N ILE A 156 -11.70 -8.00 -3.93
CA ILE A 156 -11.91 -6.65 -4.48
C ILE A 156 -12.54 -6.69 -5.87
N GLY A 157 -12.30 -7.75 -6.66
CA GLY A 157 -12.87 -7.91 -8.00
C GLY A 157 -12.08 -7.24 -9.14
N ILE A 158 -10.78 -6.95 -8.97
CA ILE A 158 -9.96 -6.38 -10.03
C ILE A 158 -9.61 -7.46 -11.07
N THR A 159 -10.34 -7.48 -12.17
CA THR A 159 -10.22 -8.53 -13.20
C THR A 159 -8.93 -8.45 -14.02
N ARG A 160 -8.47 -7.23 -14.34
CA ARG A 160 -7.29 -7.02 -15.21
C ARG A 160 -6.01 -7.23 -14.42
N VAL A 161 -5.22 -8.25 -14.79
CA VAL A 161 -3.91 -8.59 -14.19
C VAL A 161 -2.99 -7.37 -14.11
N VAL A 162 -2.93 -6.55 -15.16
CA VAL A 162 -2.09 -5.35 -15.20
C VAL A 162 -2.49 -4.30 -14.16
N HIS A 163 -3.78 -4.19 -13.83
CA HIS A 163 -4.24 -3.30 -12.76
C HIS A 163 -3.87 -3.86 -11.39
N ARG A 164 -4.06 -5.18 -11.17
CA ARG A 164 -3.67 -5.86 -9.93
C ARG A 164 -2.18 -5.68 -9.64
N LYS A 165 -1.31 -5.99 -10.60
CA LYS A 165 0.15 -5.81 -10.43
C LYS A 165 0.53 -4.36 -10.10
N LYS A 166 -0.15 -3.39 -10.71
CA LYS A 166 0.10 -1.96 -10.45
C LYS A 166 -0.31 -1.56 -9.03
N VAL A 167 -1.48 -2.02 -8.57
CA VAL A 167 -1.96 -1.75 -7.22
C VAL A 167 -1.10 -2.46 -6.18
N LEU A 168 -0.86 -3.77 -6.34
CA LEU A 168 -0.04 -4.59 -5.46
C LEU A 168 1.32 -3.95 -5.21
N ARG A 169 2.02 -3.60 -6.30
CA ARG A 169 3.31 -2.92 -6.20
C ARG A 169 3.21 -1.61 -5.42
N ALA A 170 2.17 -0.82 -5.69
CA ALA A 170 1.99 0.47 -5.03
C ALA A 170 1.66 0.34 -3.53
N MET A 171 0.94 -0.71 -3.14
CA MET A 171 0.71 -1.06 -1.73
C MET A 171 2.01 -1.49 -1.05
N LYS A 172 2.78 -2.41 -1.67
CA LYS A 172 4.10 -2.83 -1.15
C LYS A 172 5.02 -1.63 -0.92
N MET A 173 5.04 -0.68 -1.85
CA MET A 173 5.82 0.55 -1.70
C MET A 173 5.30 1.45 -0.57
N LEU A 174 3.98 1.61 -0.41
CA LEU A 174 3.44 2.38 0.71
C LEU A 174 3.72 1.70 2.06
N MET A 175 3.67 0.38 2.13
CA MET A 175 3.91 -0.38 3.36
C MET A 175 5.37 -0.36 3.79
N THR A 176 6.32 -0.28 2.86
CA THR A 176 7.74 -0.08 3.19
C THR A 176 8.12 1.39 3.34
N GLY A 177 7.19 2.31 3.09
CA GLY A 177 7.50 3.74 3.04
C GLY A 177 8.33 4.18 1.86
N VAL A 178 8.42 3.37 0.81
CA VAL A 178 8.97 3.77 -0.48
C VAL A 178 8.10 4.84 -1.12
N GLY A 179 8.76 5.92 -1.52
CA GLY A 179 8.18 7.00 -2.30
C GLY A 179 7.90 8.25 -1.49
N ASN A 180 7.80 9.36 -2.21
CA ASN A 180 7.69 10.67 -1.61
C ASN A 180 6.32 11.27 -1.86
N VAL A 181 5.85 12.07 -0.90
CA VAL A 181 4.71 12.95 -1.11
C VAL A 181 5.19 14.14 -1.94
N PRO A 182 4.74 14.34 -3.21
CA PRO A 182 5.01 15.56 -3.94
C PRO A 182 4.79 16.80 -3.08
N THR A 183 5.85 17.60 -2.94
CA THR A 183 5.76 18.91 -2.29
C THR A 183 4.85 19.83 -3.10
N THR A 184 4.24 20.83 -2.47
CA THR A 184 3.41 21.80 -3.19
C THR A 184 4.13 22.32 -4.45
N PRO A 185 3.51 22.22 -5.64
CA PRO A 185 4.16 22.66 -6.87
C PRO A 185 4.63 24.11 -6.75
N SER A 186 5.91 24.35 -7.05
CA SER A 186 6.51 25.68 -7.02
C SER A 186 7.44 25.87 -8.22
N PRO A 187 7.32 26.98 -8.99
CA PRO A 187 6.24 27.96 -8.91
C PRO A 187 4.89 27.34 -9.34
N PHE A 188 3.75 27.90 -8.90
CA PHE A 188 2.42 27.60 -9.41
C PHE A 188 1.82 28.90 -9.98
N ILE A 189 1.67 28.96 -11.30
CA ILE A 189 1.36 30.17 -12.06
C ILE A 189 0.01 29.98 -12.76
N PRO A 190 -1.06 30.59 -12.24
CA PRO A 190 -2.33 30.70 -12.96
C PRO A 190 -2.28 31.87 -13.94
N THR A 191 -2.62 31.64 -15.21
CA THR A 191 -2.71 32.67 -16.25
C THR A 191 -4.11 32.68 -16.86
N ILE A 192 -4.78 33.84 -16.85
CA ILE A 192 -6.03 34.01 -17.60
C ILE A 192 -5.68 34.04 -19.08
N VAL A 193 -6.32 33.18 -19.87
CA VAL A 193 -6.06 33.12 -21.31
C VAL A 193 -6.58 34.42 -21.96
N PRO A 194 -5.73 35.20 -22.67
CA PRO A 194 -6.18 36.44 -23.30
C PRO A 194 -7.36 36.19 -24.24
N GLY A 195 -8.44 36.95 -24.05
CA GLY A 195 -9.67 36.81 -24.85
C GLY A 195 -10.65 35.74 -24.36
N SER A 196 -10.37 35.05 -23.25
CA SER A 196 -11.32 34.15 -22.59
C SER A 196 -11.61 34.61 -21.15
N CYS A 197 -12.87 34.65 -20.75
CA CYS A 197 -13.30 34.88 -19.37
C CYS A 197 -13.54 33.57 -18.59
N GLU A 198 -13.48 32.42 -19.27
CA GLU A 198 -13.85 31.12 -18.72
C GLU A 198 -12.69 30.12 -18.67
N THR A 199 -11.53 30.50 -19.22
CA THR A 199 -10.36 29.61 -19.34
C THR A 199 -9.19 30.15 -18.53
N MET A 200 -8.61 29.27 -17.72
CA MET A 200 -7.39 29.52 -16.97
C MET A 200 -6.35 28.48 -17.36
N GLU A 201 -5.16 28.93 -17.71
CA GLU A 201 -3.99 28.08 -17.88
C GLU A 201 -3.28 27.95 -16.53
N LEU A 202 -2.89 26.73 -16.18
CA LEU A 202 -2.17 26.41 -14.95
C LEU A 202 -0.80 25.86 -15.31
N GLN A 203 0.26 26.54 -14.89
CA GLN A 203 1.64 26.08 -15.06
C GLN A 203 2.28 25.85 -13.70
N TRP A 204 3.06 24.78 -13.57
CA TRP A 204 3.83 24.57 -12.35
C TRP A 204 5.19 23.92 -12.56
N GLY A 205 6.11 24.21 -11.63
CA GLY A 205 7.44 23.60 -11.60
C GLY A 205 7.38 22.09 -11.38
N ARG A 206 8.37 21.37 -11.93
CA ARG A 206 8.50 19.93 -11.72
C ARG A 206 8.72 19.64 -10.22
N SER A 207 8.06 18.58 -9.71
CA SER A 207 8.28 18.09 -8.34
C SER A 207 9.77 17.87 -8.09
N GLN A 208 10.26 18.33 -6.94
CA GLN A 208 11.60 18.01 -6.45
C GLN A 208 11.63 16.70 -5.65
N GLY A 209 10.47 16.05 -5.47
CA GLY A 209 10.38 14.74 -4.82
C GLY A 209 11.24 13.72 -5.59
N ARG A 210 12.08 13.01 -4.84
CA ARG A 210 12.89 11.89 -5.34
C ARG A 210 12.11 10.57 -5.20
N GLY A 211 12.55 9.50 -5.85
CA GLY A 211 11.94 8.17 -5.70
C GLY A 211 10.60 7.98 -6.40
N PHE A 212 9.87 6.92 -6.03
CA PHE A 212 8.61 6.55 -6.66
C PHE A 212 7.49 7.54 -6.29
N ASN A 213 6.77 8.04 -7.30
CA ASN A 213 5.60 8.89 -7.06
C ASN A 213 4.43 8.01 -6.61
N VAL A 214 4.19 7.93 -5.29
CA VAL A 214 3.01 7.25 -4.75
C VAL A 214 1.73 8.03 -5.06
N HIS A 215 1.80 9.32 -5.40
CA HIS A 215 0.67 10.09 -5.92
C HIS A 215 1.08 11.17 -6.93
N LYS A 216 0.07 11.75 -7.59
CA LYS A 216 0.19 12.91 -8.48
C LYS A 216 -0.57 14.10 -7.90
N TYR A 217 -0.26 15.31 -8.37
CA TYR A 217 -0.99 16.51 -7.98
C TYR A 217 -2.46 16.43 -8.38
N ARG A 218 -3.33 16.86 -7.47
CA ARG A 218 -4.75 17.11 -7.73
C ARG A 218 -5.03 18.60 -7.70
N VAL A 219 -5.66 19.10 -8.75
CA VAL A 219 -6.09 20.50 -8.84
C VAL A 219 -7.56 20.58 -8.41
N PHE A 220 -7.84 21.43 -7.43
CA PHE A 220 -9.22 21.69 -6.97
C PHE A 220 -9.63 23.09 -7.39
N ARG A 221 -10.84 23.22 -7.96
CA ARG A 221 -11.52 24.50 -8.11
C ARG A 221 -12.32 24.76 -6.82
N ARG A 222 -12.00 25.83 -6.10
CA ARG A 222 -12.83 26.33 -5.00
C ARG A 222 -13.62 27.54 -5.49
N THR A 223 -14.94 27.47 -5.46
CA THR A 223 -15.81 28.64 -5.54
C THR A 223 -15.87 29.26 -4.15
N VAL A 224 -15.37 30.49 -4.01
CA VAL A 224 -15.61 31.27 -2.80
C VAL A 224 -16.97 31.93 -2.99
N GLU A 225 -17.97 31.51 -2.24
CA GLU A 225 -19.23 32.24 -2.15
C GLU A 225 -18.94 33.57 -1.48
N SER A 226 -19.05 34.66 -2.24
CA SER A 226 -19.05 36.02 -1.70
C SER A 226 -20.31 36.22 -0.86
N VAL A 227 -20.13 36.32 0.46
CA VAL A 227 -21.15 36.78 1.42
C VAL A 227 -21.51 38.22 1.16
#